data_AF-A0A2E3Z6S9-F1
#
_entry.id   AF-A0A2E3Z6S9-F1
#
_cell.length_a   1.000
_cell.length_b   1.000
_cell.length_c   1.000
_cell.angle_alpha   90.00
_cell.angle_beta   90.00
_cell.angle_gamma   90.00
#
_symmetry.space_group_name_H-M   'P 1'
#
loop_
_entity.id
_entity.type
_entity.pdbx_description
1 polymer ?
#
loop_
_entity_poly.entity_id
_entity_poly.type
_entity_poly.pdbx_seq_one_letter_code
_entity_poly.pdbx_strand_id
1 'polypeptide(L)'
;MVSGALGDRQVGIYLRFRCNPIERCWSSLQQKWNGVLPTCCEVVRACASRMTWCGEYPEVLHLAYNYDDEANVTNAEMKRINERLQRSKTLPKYDITIKPTKLRGR
;
A
#
# COMPACT_ATOMS: atom_id res chain seq x y z
N MET A 1 -12.19 -45.31 -24.87
CA MET A 1 -13.34 -44.90 -24.03
C MET A 1 -12.93 -43.69 -23.21
N VAL A 2 -13.64 -42.56 -23.43
CA VAL A 2 -13.81 -41.32 -22.60
C VAL A 2 -12.52 -40.65 -22.08
N SER A 3 -11.98 -39.57 -22.69
CA SER A 3 -12.45 -38.16 -22.81
C SER A 3 -12.42 -37.32 -21.51
N GLY A 4 -11.81 -36.13 -21.58
CA GLY A 4 -11.99 -34.98 -20.68
C GLY A 4 -10.79 -34.70 -19.74
N ALA A 5 -10.33 -33.48 -19.49
CA ALA A 5 -10.50 -32.16 -20.06
C ALA A 5 -9.44 -31.27 -19.38
N LEU A 6 -9.11 -30.14 -20.03
CA LEU A 6 -8.25 -29.07 -19.52
C LEU A 6 -8.57 -28.72 -18.06
N GLY A 7 -7.54 -28.62 -17.23
CA GLY A 7 -7.63 -28.09 -15.89
C GLY A 7 -6.40 -27.25 -15.62
N ASP A 8 -6.53 -25.95 -15.91
CA ASP A 8 -5.62 -24.89 -15.53
C ASP A 8 -4.89 -25.22 -14.22
N ARG A 9 -3.60 -25.54 -14.32
CA ARG A 9 -2.72 -25.46 -13.16
C ARG A 9 -2.57 -23.97 -12.85
N GLN A 10 -3.51 -23.52 -12.04
CA GLN A 10 -3.55 -22.23 -11.39
C GLN A 10 -2.14 -21.97 -10.85
N VAL A 11 -1.45 -21.07 -11.54
CA VAL A 11 -0.11 -20.62 -11.18
C VAL A 11 -0.29 -19.96 -9.82
N GLY A 12 -0.01 -20.72 -8.76
CA GLY A 12 -0.02 -20.22 -7.39
C GLY A 12 0.81 -18.96 -7.37
N ILE A 13 0.16 -17.83 -7.10
CA ILE A 13 0.81 -16.53 -7.15
C ILE A 13 1.90 -16.58 -6.07
N TYR A 14 3.14 -16.65 -6.57
CA TYR A 14 4.37 -16.64 -5.83
C TYR A 14 4.29 -15.61 -4.70
N LEU A 15 4.59 -16.05 -3.48
CA LEU A 15 5.22 -15.22 -2.45
C LEU A 15 6.56 -14.71 -3.01
N ARG A 16 6.54 -13.77 -3.95
CA ARG A 16 7.72 -13.01 -4.35
C ARG A 16 7.74 -11.77 -3.48
N PHE A 17 8.42 -11.92 -2.34
CA PHE A 17 8.94 -10.88 -1.44
C PHE A 17 9.20 -9.55 -2.15
N ARG A 18 8.16 -8.76 -2.29
CA ARG A 18 8.25 -7.37 -2.72
C ARG A 18 7.39 -6.61 -1.76
N CYS A 19 7.88 -6.59 -0.51
CA CYS A 19 7.37 -5.74 0.55
C CYS A 19 7.07 -4.38 -0.08
N ASN A 20 5.83 -3.95 0.13
CA ASN A 20 5.30 -2.70 -0.41
C ASN A 20 6.34 -1.59 -0.12
N PRO A 21 6.66 -0.68 -1.06
CA PRO A 21 7.60 0.40 -0.81
C PRO A 21 7.35 1.15 0.51
N ILE A 22 6.09 1.25 0.90
CA ILE A 22 5.67 1.78 2.20
C ILE A 22 6.27 0.93 3.34
N GLU A 23 6.01 -0.37 3.39
CA GLU A 23 6.51 -1.25 4.46
C GLU A 23 8.03 -1.25 4.57
N ARG A 24 8.77 -1.25 3.45
CA ARG A 24 10.23 -1.17 3.49
C ARG A 24 10.71 0.17 4.05
N CYS A 25 10.03 1.26 3.71
CA CYS A 25 10.33 2.59 4.25
C CYS A 25 10.14 2.59 5.77
N TRP A 26 9.03 2.03 6.25
CA TRP A 26 8.77 1.85 7.67
C TRP A 26 9.84 1.01 8.37
N SER A 27 10.30 -0.09 7.77
CA SER A 27 11.39 -0.88 8.34
C SER A 27 12.69 -0.08 8.48
N SER A 28 13.07 0.70 7.46
CA SER A 28 14.26 1.57 7.53
C SER A 28 14.12 2.66 8.59
N LEU A 29 12.93 3.24 8.73
CA LEU A 29 12.64 4.28 9.71
C LEU A 29 12.68 3.75 11.14
N GLN A 30 12.10 2.56 11.37
CA GLN A 30 12.08 1.89 12.67
C GLN A 30 13.50 1.63 13.20
N GLN A 31 14.43 1.24 12.33
CA GLN A 31 15.84 1.04 12.71
C GLN A 31 16.52 2.34 13.18
N LYS A 32 16.09 3.50 12.67
CA LYS A 32 16.64 4.80 13.06
C LYS A 32 16.02 5.36 14.33
N TRP A 33 14.81 4.91 14.67
CA TRP A 33 14.21 5.23 15.97
C TRP A 33 14.97 4.55 17.09
N ASN A 34 15.33 3.25 16.97
CA ASN A 34 16.14 2.54 17.97
C ASN A 34 15.72 2.83 19.44
N GLY A 35 14.41 2.86 19.72
CA GLY A 35 13.86 3.15 21.06
C GLY A 35 13.62 4.63 21.38
N VAL A 36 13.94 5.57 20.47
CA VAL A 36 13.53 6.98 20.56
C VAL A 36 12.04 7.08 20.37
N LEU A 37 11.35 7.69 21.35
CA LEU A 37 9.93 7.98 21.26
C LEU A 37 9.72 9.23 20.38
N PRO A 38 8.97 9.15 19.27
CA PRO A 38 8.65 10.31 18.45
C PRO A 38 7.64 11.20 19.18
N THR A 39 8.13 12.04 20.10
CA THR A 39 7.31 12.94 20.93
C THR A 39 6.94 14.24 20.23
N CYS A 40 7.72 14.65 19.22
CA CYS A 40 7.45 15.86 18.43
C CYS A 40 7.89 15.71 16.97
N CYS A 41 7.35 16.58 16.10
CA CYS A 41 7.66 16.58 14.65
C CYS A 41 9.15 16.76 14.36
N GLU A 42 9.88 17.50 15.20
CA GLU A 42 11.33 17.70 15.04
C GLU A 42 12.12 16.38 15.22
N VAL A 43 11.76 15.59 16.23
CA VAL A 43 12.38 14.27 16.48
C VAL A 43 12.07 13.31 15.33
N VAL A 44 10.82 13.28 14.87
CA VAL A 44 10.40 12.46 13.72
C VAL A 44 11.21 12.84 12.48
N ARG A 45 11.33 14.15 12.21
CA ARG A 45 12.05 14.67 11.05
C ARG A 45 13.54 14.35 11.12
N ALA A 46 14.17 14.51 12.28
CA ALA A 46 15.57 14.14 12.48
C ALA A 46 15.81 12.64 12.24
N CYS A 47 14.91 11.77 12.69
CA CYS A 47 15.00 10.33 12.43
C CYS A 47 14.80 9.99 10.95
N ALA A 48 13.81 10.60 10.30
CA ALA A 48 13.54 10.39 8.89
C ALA A 48 14.71 10.85 8.01
N SER A 49 15.30 12.01 8.28
CA SER A 49 16.44 12.52 7.51
C SER A 49 17.71 11.67 7.65
N ARG A 50 17.84 10.90 8.75
CA ARG A 50 18.98 10.00 9.00
C ARG A 50 18.77 8.59 8.46
N MET A 51 17.57 8.28 7.95
CA MET A 51 17.30 6.99 7.34
C MET A 51 17.89 6.92 5.93
N THR A 52 18.12 5.69 5.47
CA THR A 52 18.57 5.44 4.10
C THR A 52 17.46 4.70 3.38
N TRP A 53 17.00 5.27 2.28
CA TRP A 53 15.95 4.71 1.44
C TRP A 53 16.52 4.47 0.04
N CYS A 54 16.47 3.23 -0.44
CA CYS A 54 17.04 2.85 -1.74
C CYS A 54 18.52 3.26 -1.95
N GLY A 55 19.30 3.41 -0.87
CA GLY A 55 20.70 3.84 -0.94
C GLY A 55 20.92 5.34 -0.83
N GLU A 56 19.86 6.13 -0.76
CA GLU A 56 19.91 7.60 -0.70
C GLU A 56 19.31 8.13 0.62
N TYR A 57 19.71 9.35 0.99
CA TYR A 57 19.08 10.07 2.09
C TYR A 57 17.78 10.73 1.59
N PRO A 58 16.65 10.56 2.29
CA PRO A 58 15.39 11.15 1.86
C PRO A 58 15.36 12.66 2.11
N GLU A 59 14.70 13.37 1.20
CA GLU A 59 14.25 14.73 1.46
C GLU A 59 13.01 14.71 2.36
N VAL A 60 13.07 15.39 3.50
CA VAL A 60 11.98 15.40 4.50
C VAL A 60 11.38 16.79 4.59
N LEU A 61 10.19 16.92 4.01
CA LEU A 61 9.37 18.13 4.07
C LEU A 61 8.31 17.99 5.15
N HIS A 62 8.21 19.01 6.01
CA HIS A 62 7.10 19.11 6.95
C HIS A 62 5.96 19.88 6.27
N LEU A 63 4.85 19.19 6.05
CA LEU A 63 3.64 19.77 5.53
C LEU A 63 2.86 20.37 6.70
N ALA A 64 3.01 21.68 6.91
CA ALA A 64 2.35 22.40 8.00
C ALA A 64 0.87 22.74 7.71
N TYR A 65 0.35 22.30 6.55
CA TYR A 65 -1.07 22.39 6.29
C TYR A 65 -1.78 21.30 7.10
N ASN A 66 -2.88 21.67 7.75
CA ASN A 66 -3.83 20.67 8.21
C ASN A 66 -4.51 20.12 6.96
N TYR A 67 -4.64 18.80 6.86
CA TYR A 67 -5.58 18.25 5.89
C TYR A 67 -6.93 18.91 6.17
N ASP A 68 -7.53 19.53 5.16
CA ASP A 68 -8.91 19.99 5.26
C ASP A 68 -9.73 18.80 5.77
N ASP A 69 -10.62 19.05 6.74
CA ASP A 69 -11.44 18.01 7.36
C ASP A 69 -11.97 17.09 6.26
N GLU A 70 -11.57 15.81 6.35
CA GLU A 70 -11.86 14.83 5.33
C GLU A 70 -13.37 14.82 5.08
N ALA A 71 -13.78 15.36 3.93
CA ALA A 71 -15.17 15.27 3.52
C ALA A 71 -15.46 13.78 3.37
N ASN A 72 -16.31 13.26 4.25
CA ASN A 72 -16.70 11.85 4.22
C ASN A 72 -17.17 11.51 2.80
N VAL A 73 -16.54 10.50 2.20
CA VAL A 73 -16.97 10.00 0.90
C VAL A 73 -18.44 9.62 1.02
N THR A 74 -19.28 10.25 0.22
CA THR A 74 -20.72 10.03 0.32
C THR A 74 -21.05 8.58 -0.04
N ASN A 75 -22.17 8.05 0.48
CA ASN A 75 -22.62 6.71 0.12
C ASN A 75 -22.78 6.53 -1.40
N ALA A 76 -23.14 7.60 -2.12
CA ALA A 76 -23.27 7.59 -3.57
C ALA A 76 -21.91 7.42 -4.27
N GLU A 77 -20.89 8.15 -3.83
CA GLU A 77 -19.52 8.01 -4.36
C GLU A 77 -18.94 6.65 -4.02
N MET A 78 -19.16 6.18 -2.79
CA MET A 78 -18.66 4.89 -2.35
C MET A 78 -19.31 3.73 -3.08
N LYS A 79 -20.58 3.87 -3.51
CA LYS A 79 -21.25 2.91 -4.39
C LYS A 79 -20.56 2.83 -5.76
N ARG A 80 -20.28 3.96 -6.40
CA ARG A 80 -19.55 4.00 -7.70
C ARG A 80 -18.17 3.36 -7.60
N ILE A 81 -17.46 3.60 -6.49
CA ILE A 81 -16.16 2.97 -6.24
C ILE A 81 -16.32 1.45 -6.08
N ASN A 82 -17.27 1.00 -5.26
CA ASN A 82 -17.52 -0.42 -5.03
C ASN A 82 -17.91 -1.19 -6.29
N GLU A 83 -18.62 -0.57 -7.24
CA GLU A 83 -18.96 -1.19 -8.53
C GLU A 83 -17.71 -1.53 -9.37
N ARG A 84 -16.62 -0.77 -9.22
CA ARG A 84 -15.34 -1.04 -9.89
C ARG A 84 -14.52 -2.12 -9.18
N LEU A 85 -14.73 -2.30 -7.87
CA LEU A 85 -13.94 -3.21 -7.03
C LEU A 85 -14.40 -4.66 -7.22
N GLN A 86 -13.47 -5.55 -7.57
CA GLN A 86 -13.80 -6.97 -7.73
C GLN A 86 -13.62 -7.68 -6.40
N ARG A 87 -14.72 -7.97 -5.70
CA ARG A 87 -14.70 -8.67 -4.40
C ARG A 87 -14.66 -10.18 -4.58
N SER A 88 -13.90 -10.84 -3.73
CA SER A 88 -13.85 -12.30 -3.68
C SER A 88 -15.18 -12.89 -3.22
N LYS A 89 -15.57 -14.05 -3.77
CA LYS A 89 -16.79 -14.76 -3.34
C LYS A 89 -16.64 -15.37 -1.95
N THR A 90 -15.43 -15.78 -1.57
CA THR A 90 -15.15 -16.44 -0.29
C THR A 90 -14.90 -15.44 0.83
N LEU A 91 -14.25 -14.30 0.54
CA LEU A 91 -13.92 -13.25 1.52
C LEU A 91 -14.26 -11.84 1.00
N PRO A 92 -15.55 -11.53 0.75
CA PRO A 92 -15.95 -10.27 0.11
C PRO A 92 -15.64 -9.01 0.92
N LYS A 93 -15.38 -9.14 2.23
CA LYS A 93 -15.02 -8.00 3.10
C LYS A 93 -13.52 -7.69 3.08
N TYR A 94 -12.67 -8.71 2.97
CA TYR A 94 -11.22 -8.59 3.20
C TYR A 94 -10.40 -8.74 1.93
N ASP A 95 -10.96 -9.37 0.89
CA ASP A 95 -10.27 -9.65 -0.36
C ASP A 95 -10.94 -8.90 -1.52
N ILE A 96 -10.19 -7.94 -2.05
CA ILE A 96 -10.62 -7.03 -3.11
C ILE A 96 -9.51 -6.96 -4.16
N THR A 97 -9.85 -7.30 -5.39
CA THR A 97 -8.98 -7.15 -6.55
C THR A 97 -9.29 -5.83 -7.26
N ILE A 98 -8.26 -4.99 -7.40
CA ILE A 98 -8.34 -3.72 -8.13
C ILE A 98 -7.60 -3.89 -9.47
N LYS A 99 -8.34 -3.87 -10.57
CA LYS A 99 -7.74 -3.88 -11.91
C LYS A 99 -7.47 -2.44 -12.37
N PRO A 100 -6.26 -2.15 -12.89
CA PRO A 100 -5.95 -0.84 -13.43
C PRO A 100 -6.74 -0.60 -14.71
N THR A 101 -7.37 0.57 -14.82
CA THR A 101 -8.14 0.96 -16.01
C THR A 101 -7.24 1.42 -17.16
N LYS A 102 -6.04 1.90 -16.83
CA LYS A 102 -4.98 2.22 -17.81
C LYS A 102 -3.77 1.37 -17.49
N LEU A 103 -3.21 0.70 -18.50
CA LEU A 103 -1.86 0.17 -18.40
C LEU A 103 -0.94 1.37 -18.17
N ARG A 104 -0.04 1.26 -17.18
CA ARG A 104 1.00 2.27 -16.96
C ARG A 104 1.77 2.37 -18.28
N GLY A 105 1.65 3.50 -18.97
CA GLY A 105 2.36 3.74 -20.23
C GLY A 105 3.85 3.54 -20.00
N ARG A 106 4.49 2.79 -20.90
CA ARG A 106 5.95 2.68 -20.97
C ARG A 106 6.48 3.79 -21.86
#